data_AF-A0A1H1IZB8-F1
#
_entry.id   AF-A0A1H1IZB8-F1
#
_cell.length_a   1.000
_cell.length_b   1.000
_cell.length_c   1.000
_cell.angle_alpha   90.00
_cell.angle_beta   90.00
_cell.angle_gamma   90.00
#
_symmetry.space_group_name_H-M   'P 1'
#
loop_
_entity.id
_entity.type
_entity.pdbx_description
1 polymer ?
#
loop_
_entity_poly.entity_id
_entity_poly.type
_entity_poly.pdbx_seq_one_letter_code
_entity_poly.pdbx_strand_id
1 'polypeptide(L)' 'MNYPHGRCRNCGHRLYERLEGNYRCPNCETDYSRDVLDEPSQ' A
#
# COMPACT_ATOMS: atom_id res chain seq x y z
N MET A 1 3.54 16.10 3.76
CA MET A 1 2.82 15.59 2.58
C MET A 1 1.99 14.38 3.01
N ASN A 2 0.65 14.49 2.96
CA ASN A 2 -0.25 13.34 3.15
C ASN A 2 -0.24 12.51 1.87
N TYR A 3 0.60 11.48 1.79
CA TYR A 3 0.46 10.49 0.72
C TYR A 3 -0.82 9.71 1.02
N PRO A 4 -1.82 9.66 0.10
CA PRO A 4 -3.03 8.91 0.35
C PRO A 4 -2.66 7.44 0.55
N HIS A 5 -2.83 6.96 1.78
CA HIS A 5 -2.58 5.58 2.19
C HIS A 5 -3.25 4.61 1.19
N GLY A 6 -2.54 3.54 0.82
CA GLY A 6 -3.06 2.54 -0.13
C GLY A 6 -2.76 2.80 -1.61
N ARG A 7 -1.64 3.49 -1.95
CA ARG A 7 -1.11 3.54 -3.32
C ARG A 7 0.31 2.99 -3.40
N CYS A 8 0.61 2.28 -4.49
CA CYS A 8 1.93 1.75 -4.79
C CYS A 8 2.92 2.90 -4.98
N ARG A 9 4.05 2.86 -4.24
CA ARG A 9 5.11 3.87 -4.37
C ARG A 9 5.83 3.82 -5.73
N ASN A 10 5.75 2.68 -6.42
CA ASN A 10 6.45 2.48 -7.68
C ASN A 10 5.65 2.99 -8.89
N CYS A 11 4.35 2.72 -8.96
CA CYS A 11 3.51 3.08 -10.11
C CYS A 11 2.32 3.99 -9.77
N GLY A 12 2.09 4.32 -8.50
CA GLY A 12 0.97 5.16 -8.08
C GLY A 12 -0.41 4.49 -8.15
N HIS A 13 -0.50 3.24 -8.60
CA HIS A 13 -1.76 2.48 -8.62
C HIS A 13 -2.29 2.23 -7.21
N ARG A 14 -3.62 2.16 -7.09
CA ARG A 14 -4.27 1.78 -5.84
C ARG A 14 -3.89 0.35 -5.47
N LEU A 15 -3.51 0.16 -4.21
CA LEU A 15 -3.25 -1.14 -3.64
C LEU A 15 -4.58 -1.80 -3.25
N TYR A 16 -4.63 -3.11 -3.40
CA TYR A 16 -5.78 -3.91 -2.99
C TYR A 16 -5.48 -4.64 -1.70
N GLU A 17 -6.35 -4.46 -0.72
CA GLU A 17 -6.29 -5.24 0.52
C GLU A 17 -6.61 -6.70 0.21
N ARG A 18 -5.79 -7.61 0.75
CA ARG A 18 -6.06 -9.03 0.73
C ARG A 18 -6.59 -9.48 2.08
N LEU A 19 -7.22 -10.65 2.08
CA LEU A 19 -7.79 -11.28 3.28
C LEU A 19 -6.76 -11.53 4.39
N GLU A 20 -5.48 -11.62 4.05
CA GLU A 20 -4.36 -11.81 4.99
C GLU A 20 -3.97 -10.51 5.73
N GLY A 21 -4.60 -9.37 5.39
CA GLY A 21 -4.29 -8.06 5.98
C GLY A 21 -3.11 -7.35 5.32
N ASN A 22 -2.57 -7.88 4.22
CA ASN A 22 -1.56 -7.22 3.39
C ASN A 22 -2.19 -6.55 2.16
N TYR A 23 -1.44 -5.64 1.54
CA TYR A 23 -1.86 -4.86 0.39
C TYR A 23 -1.01 -5.21 -0.82
N ARG A 24 -1.63 -5.57 -1.94
CA ARG A 24 -0.91 -5.90 -3.17
C ARG A 24 -1.18 -4.89 -4.27
N CYS A 25 -0.13 -4.45 -4.95
CA CYS A 25 -0.27 -3.72 -6.20
C CYS A 25 -0.55 -4.70 -7.34
N PRO A 26 -1.65 -4.56 -8.10
CA PRO A 26 -1.92 -5.45 -9.22
C PRO A 26 -1.00 -5.20 -10.43
N ASN A 27 -0.37 -4.02 -10.51
CA ASN A 27 0.46 -3.64 -11.65
C ASN A 27 1.94 -4.00 -11.45
N CYS A 28 2.50 -3.75 -10.26
CA CYS A 28 3.88 -4.11 -9.93
C CYS A 28 4.00 -5.45 -9.21
N GLU A 29 2.87 -6.07 -8.86
CA GLU A 29 2.78 -7.29 -8.05
C GLU A 29 3.44 -7.21 -6.67
N THR A 30 3.88 -6.01 -6.28
CA THR A 30 4.54 -5.69 -5.01
C THR A 30 3.57 -5.84 -3.85
N ASP A 31 4.02 -6.52 -2.82
CA ASP A 31 3.31 -6.70 -1.57
C ASP A 31 3.73 -5.63 -0.55
N TYR A 32 2.75 -5.10 0.17
CA TYR A 32 2.91 -4.06 1.17
C TYR A 32 2.22 -4.54 2.44
N SER A 33 2.99 -4.69 3.52
CA SER A 33 2.39 -4.96 4.83
C SER A 33 1.55 -3.76 5.29
N ARG A 34 0.45 -4.04 5.98
CA ARG A 34 -0.40 -2.99 6.58
C ARG A 34 0.41 -2.10 7.52
N ASP A 35 1.37 -2.66 8.26
CA ASP A 35 2.25 -1.92 9.17
C ASP A 35 3.12 -0.86 8.45
N VAL A 36 3.45 -1.08 7.18
CA VAL A 36 4.25 -0.13 6.36
C VAL A 36 3.39 0.99 5.78
N LEU A 37 2.09 0.75 5.65
CA LEU A 37 1.12 1.75 5.19
C LEU A 37 0.44 2.49 6.34
N ASP A 38 0.35 1.88 7.51
CA ASP A 38 -0.25 2.41 8.74
C ASP A 38 0.80 3.06 9.67
N GLU A 39 1.93 3.51 9.14
CA GLU A 39 2.77 4.45 9.91
C GLU A 39 2.08 5.82 9.83
N PRO A 40 1.43 6.31 10.91
CA PRO A 40 1.03 7.69 10.97
C PRO A 40 2.31 8.52 10.88
N SER A 41 2.37 9.43 9.92
CA SER A 41 3.37 10.50 9.92
C SER A 41 3.37 11.16 11.30
N GLN A 42 4.41 10.90 12.10
CA GLN A 42 4.77 11.71 13.27
C GLN A 42 5.04 13.15 12.85
#